data_AF-A0A257VZ40-F1
#
_entry.id   AF-A0A257VZ40-F1
#
_cell.length_a   1.000
_cell.length_b   1.000
_cell.length_c   1.000
_cell.angle_alpha   90.00
_cell.angle_beta   90.00
_cell.angle_gamma   90.00
#
_symmetry.space_group_name_H-M   'P 1'
#
loop_
_entity.id
_entity.type
_entity.pdbx_description
1 polymer ?
#
loop_
_entity_poly.entity_id
_entity_poly.type
_entity_poly.pdbx_seq_one_letter_code
_entity_poly.pdbx_strand_id
1 'polypeptide(L)'
;MLRDLRVFLSSVVAVLLSLSAAGVTLACPFCSAPSLTLTEQLTQSDAVVLAKWVGGTPAKGQDAGATEYEIVEVVKQPDGSKLTKGNKVTLVRFRAGSPS
;
A
#
# COMPACT_ATOMS: atom_id res chain seq x y z
N MET A 1 -13.14 -36.61 -45.33
CA MET A 1 -12.80 -35.30 -45.95
C MET A 1 -13.40 -34.11 -45.21
N LEU A 2 -14.73 -33.89 -45.17
CA LEU A 2 -15.30 -32.70 -44.51
C LEU A 2 -15.14 -32.70 -42.97
N ARG A 3 -15.08 -33.90 -42.35
CA ARG A 3 -14.86 -34.07 -40.91
C ARG A 3 -13.40 -33.81 -40.52
N ASP A 4 -12.46 -34.26 -41.33
CA ASP A 4 -11.02 -34.08 -41.12
C ASP A 4 -10.62 -32.60 -41.29
N LEU A 5 -11.22 -31.92 -42.27
CA LEU A 5 -11.02 -30.48 -42.48
C LEU A 5 -11.53 -29.65 -41.28
N ARG A 6 -12.66 -30.05 -40.67
CA ARG A 6 -13.21 -29.37 -39.48
C ARG A 6 -12.33 -29.58 -38.24
N VAL A 7 -11.74 -30.77 -38.08
CA VAL A 7 -10.82 -31.06 -36.98
C VAL A 7 -9.52 -30.27 -37.14
N PHE A 8 -8.99 -30.19 -38.37
CA PHE A 8 -7.82 -29.36 -38.67
C PHE A 8 -8.09 -27.87 -38.42
N LEU A 9 -9.23 -27.35 -38.89
CA LEU A 9 -9.59 -25.94 -38.70
C LEU A 9 -9.77 -25.59 -37.21
N SER A 10 -10.36 -26.50 -36.44
CA SER A 10 -10.57 -26.31 -35.00
C SER A 10 -9.25 -26.32 -34.22
N SER A 11 -8.30 -27.16 -34.62
CA SER A 11 -6.97 -27.22 -34.01
C SER A 11 -6.15 -25.94 -34.31
N VAL A 12 -6.21 -25.44 -35.55
CA VAL A 12 -5.54 -24.20 -35.95
C VAL A 12 -6.10 -22.98 -35.20
N VAL A 13 -7.44 -22.89 -35.05
CA VAL A 13 -8.09 -21.83 -34.28
C VAL A 13 -7.70 -21.90 -32.80
N ALA A 14 -7.64 -23.11 -32.22
CA ALA A 14 -7.24 -23.27 -30.82
C ALA A 14 -5.79 -22.83 -30.57
N VAL A 15 -4.86 -23.16 -31.49
CA VAL A 15 -3.46 -22.73 -31.39
C VAL A 15 -3.31 -21.22 -31.55
N LEU A 16 -4.03 -20.61 -32.49
CA LEU A 16 -4.07 -19.15 -32.69
C LEU A 16 -4.66 -18.41 -31.49
N LEU A 17 -5.66 -18.97 -30.80
CA LEU A 17 -6.21 -18.40 -29.56
C LEU A 17 -5.23 -18.48 -28.38
N SER A 18 -4.41 -19.52 -28.29
CA SER A 18 -3.41 -19.64 -27.21
C SER A 18 -2.22 -18.68 -27.35
N LEU A 19 -1.90 -18.22 -28.57
CA LEU A 19 -0.77 -17.33 -28.81
C LEU A 19 -1.05 -15.85 -28.46
N SER A 20 -2.32 -15.45 -28.33
CA SER A 20 -2.73 -14.09 -27.95
C SER A 20 -2.81 -13.86 -26.44
N ALA A 21 -2.60 -14.91 -25.62
CA ALA A 21 -2.62 -14.84 -24.16
C ALA A 21 -1.25 -14.49 -23.55
N ALA A 22 -0.21 -14.27 -24.36
CA ALA A 22 1.02 -13.62 -23.91
C ALA A 22 0.79 -12.10 -23.75
N GLY A 23 -0.20 -11.75 -22.93
CA GLY A 23 -0.35 -10.42 -22.38
C GLY A 23 0.95 -10.10 -21.65
N VAL A 24 1.60 -9.05 -22.12
CA VAL A 24 2.71 -8.34 -21.49
C VAL A 24 2.63 -8.54 -19.97
N THR A 25 3.61 -9.23 -19.40
CA THR A 25 3.87 -9.16 -17.97
C THR A 25 4.22 -7.70 -17.68
N LEU A 26 3.17 -6.92 -17.46
CA LEU A 26 3.18 -5.53 -17.02
C LEU A 26 3.75 -5.53 -15.61
N ALA A 27 5.07 -5.68 -15.52
CA ALA A 27 5.83 -5.18 -14.39
C ALA A 27 5.30 -3.76 -14.12
N CYS A 28 4.79 -3.54 -12.91
CA CYS A 28 3.99 -2.35 -12.61
C CYS A 28 4.72 -1.10 -13.12
N PRO A 29 4.06 -0.21 -13.88
CA PRO A 29 4.68 0.99 -14.43
C PRO A 29 5.21 1.96 -13.35
N PHE A 30 5.03 1.61 -12.07
CA PHE A 30 5.42 2.33 -10.87
C PHE A 30 6.10 1.45 -9.81
N CYS A 31 6.62 0.26 -10.15
CA CYS A 31 7.45 -0.51 -9.19
C CYS A 31 8.69 0.28 -8.71
N SER A 32 9.08 1.31 -9.47
CA SER A 32 10.00 2.38 -9.05
C SER A 32 9.31 3.74 -9.14
N ALA A 33 8.08 3.86 -8.64
CA ALA A 33 7.47 5.18 -8.46
C ALA A 33 8.43 6.04 -7.64
N PRO A 34 8.70 7.28 -8.07
CA PRO A 34 9.53 8.19 -7.30
C PRO A 34 8.87 8.40 -5.94
N SER A 35 9.42 7.75 -4.92
CA SER A 35 9.09 8.07 -3.53
C SER A 35 9.88 9.33 -3.16
N LEU A 36 9.24 10.21 -2.41
CA LEU A 36 9.93 11.36 -1.83
C LEU A 36 11.05 10.83 -0.94
N THR A 37 12.23 11.44 -1.03
CA THR A 37 13.31 11.14 -0.07
C THR A 37 12.79 11.40 1.35
N LEU A 38 13.34 10.72 2.36
CA LEU A 38 12.93 10.96 3.75
C LEU A 38 13.02 12.45 4.09
N THR A 39 14.09 13.12 3.67
CA THR A 39 14.28 14.57 3.83
C THR A 39 13.13 15.38 3.24
N GLU A 40 12.67 15.02 2.05
CA GLU A 40 11.55 15.69 1.38
C GLU A 40 10.23 15.47 2.15
N GLN A 41 9.97 14.23 2.59
CA GLN A 41 8.79 13.91 3.40
C GLN A 41 8.78 14.67 4.73
N LEU A 42 9.93 14.77 5.40
CA LEU A 42 10.08 15.52 6.66
C LEU A 42 9.92 17.04 6.46
N THR A 43 10.38 17.55 5.32
CA THR A 43 10.27 18.97 4.99
C THR A 43 8.80 19.36 4.76
N GLN A 44 8.05 18.54 4.02
CA GLN A 44 6.63 18.76 3.73
C GLN A 44 5.69 18.50 4.92
N SER A 45 6.14 17.75 5.94
CA SER A 45 5.32 17.44 7.12
C SER A 45 5.24 18.62 8.08
N ASP A 46 4.05 18.93 8.60
CA ASP A 46 3.85 19.98 9.61
C ASP A 46 4.52 19.64 10.96
N ALA A 47 4.43 18.37 11.36
CA ALA A 47 5.04 17.85 12.56
C ALA A 47 5.71 16.50 12.32
N VAL A 48 6.82 16.26 13.02
CA VAL A 48 7.63 15.04 12.97
C VAL A 48 7.97 14.64 14.40
N VAL A 49 7.62 13.41 14.76
CA VAL A 49 7.90 12.83 16.07
C VAL A 49 8.45 11.41 15.92
N LEU A 50 9.34 11.03 16.82
CA LEU A 50 9.66 9.63 17.06
C LEU A 50 8.64 9.09 18.06
N ALA A 51 7.93 8.03 17.70
CA ALA A 51 6.89 7.47 18.54
C ALA A 51 7.00 5.94 18.65
N LYS A 52 6.59 5.41 19.80
CA LYS A 52 6.52 3.98 20.09
C LYS A 52 5.09 3.52 20.04
N TRP A 53 4.83 2.43 19.33
CA TRP A 53 3.50 1.80 19.34
C TRP A 53 3.20 1.24 20.74
N VAL A 54 2.04 1.59 21.29
CA VAL A 54 1.60 1.14 22.62
C VAL A 54 0.32 0.30 22.59
N GLY A 55 -0.41 0.30 21.46
CA GLY A 55 -1.58 -0.55 21.29
C GLY A 55 -2.47 -0.10 20.15
N GLY A 56 -3.63 -0.74 20.03
CA GLY A 56 -4.63 -0.36 19.04
C GLY A 56 -5.91 -1.17 19.18
N THR A 57 -7.00 -0.59 18.70
CA THR A 57 -8.30 -1.25 18.61
C THR A 57 -8.53 -1.67 17.15
N PRO A 58 -8.79 -2.96 16.87
CA PRO A 58 -9.08 -3.42 15.52
C PRO A 58 -10.39 -2.82 15.00
N ALA A 59 -10.50 -2.69 13.68
CA ALA A 59 -11.74 -2.27 13.03
C ALA A 59 -12.87 -3.29 13.29
N LYS A 60 -14.09 -2.81 13.51
CA LYS A 60 -15.28 -3.65 13.71
C LYS A 60 -16.39 -3.21 12.75
N GLY A 61 -16.75 -4.08 11.81
CA GLY A 61 -17.78 -3.76 10.82
C GLY A 61 -17.39 -2.53 9.99
N GLN A 62 -18.19 -1.46 10.11
CA GLN A 62 -17.95 -0.19 9.42
C GLN A 62 -17.08 0.78 10.23
N ASP A 63 -16.80 0.48 11.50
CA ASP A 63 -16.00 1.34 12.36
C ASP A 63 -14.51 1.18 12.06
N ALA A 64 -13.86 2.28 11.74
CA ALA A 64 -12.43 2.32 11.58
C ALA A 64 -11.75 2.04 12.94
N GLY A 65 -10.87 1.06 12.99
CA GLY A 65 -10.02 0.82 14.16
C GLY A 65 -9.09 2.00 14.43
N ALA A 66 -8.36 1.97 15.54
CA ALA A 66 -7.40 3.01 15.92
C ALA A 66 -6.07 2.39 16.35
N THR A 67 -4.97 3.11 16.15
CA THR A 67 -3.65 2.79 16.72
C THR A 67 -3.22 3.89 17.68
N GLU A 68 -2.60 3.51 18.80
CA GLU A 68 -2.07 4.42 19.79
C GLU A 68 -0.54 4.36 19.79
N TYR A 69 0.08 5.54 19.84
CA TYR A 69 1.52 5.73 19.92
C TYR A 69 1.88 6.68 21.06
N GLU A 70 2.97 6.42 21.75
CA GLU A 70 3.58 7.32 22.73
C GLU A 70 4.75 8.07 22.09
N ILE A 71 4.78 9.40 22.23
CA ILE A 71 5.87 10.23 21.70
C ILE A 71 7.12 10.04 22.55
N VAL A 72 8.19 9.56 21.92
CA VAL A 72 9.52 9.41 22.53
C VAL A 72 10.36 10.67 22.35
N GLU A 73 10.21 11.33 21.20
CA GLU A 73 10.95 12.55 20.84
C GLU A 73 10.17 13.39 19.82
N VAL A 74 10.31 14.72 19.91
CA VAL A 74 9.74 15.66 18.94
C VAL A 74 10.86 16.25 18.09
N VAL A 75 10.80 16.04 16.78
CA VAL A 75 11.83 16.47 15.82
C VAL A 75 11.44 17.80 15.17
N LYS A 76 10.16 17.96 14.81
CA LYS A 76 9.59 19.17 14.21
C LYS A 76 8.15 19.33 14.68
N GLN A 77 7.74 20.55 14.94
CA GLN A 77 6.33 20.90 15.17
C GLN A 77 6.12 22.38 14.86
N PRO A 78 4.89 22.80 14.51
CA PRO A 78 4.59 24.22 14.37
C PRO A 78 4.60 24.92 15.73
N ASP A 79 4.85 26.23 15.72
CA ASP A 79 4.80 27.05 16.93
C ASP A 79 3.42 26.98 17.60
N GLY A 80 3.41 26.81 18.93
CA GLY A 80 2.18 26.66 19.71
C GLY A 80 1.58 25.24 19.72
N SER A 81 2.21 24.26 19.07
CA SER A 81 1.83 22.86 19.17
C SER A 81 2.00 22.30 20.60
N LYS A 82 1.11 21.39 21.00
CA LYS A 82 1.11 20.73 22.32
C LYS A 82 1.72 19.33 22.29
N LEU A 83 2.49 18.98 21.25
CA LEU A 83 3.17 17.69 21.20
C LEU A 83 4.36 17.73 22.16
N THR A 84 4.38 16.80 23.10
CA THR A 84 5.44 16.67 24.10
C THR A 84 5.77 15.21 24.29
N LYS A 85 7.00 14.94 24.75
CA LYS A 85 7.46 13.60 25.08
C LYS A 85 6.54 12.98 26.16
N GLY A 86 6.15 11.73 25.97
CA GLY A 86 5.23 10.99 26.82
C GLY A 86 3.74 11.18 26.46
N ASN A 87 3.40 12.14 25.59
CA ASN A 87 2.02 12.27 25.12
C ASN A 87 1.64 11.10 24.21
N LYS A 88 0.38 10.68 24.31
CA LYS A 88 -0.21 9.68 23.42
C LYS A 88 -0.86 10.34 22.21
N VAL A 89 -0.63 9.76 21.04
CA VAL A 89 -1.25 10.14 19.77
C VAL A 89 -2.05 8.96 19.25
N THR A 90 -3.33 9.20 18.97
CA THR A 90 -4.24 8.20 18.42
C THR A 90 -4.42 8.47 16.93
N LEU A 91 -4.04 7.50 16.10
CA LEU A 91 -4.28 7.53 14.66
C LEU A 91 -5.55 6.74 14.34
N VAL A 92 -6.53 7.43 13.75
CA VAL A 92 -7.75 6.81 13.26
C VAL A 92 -7.47 6.07 11.95
N ARG A 93 -8.12 4.91 11.76
CA ARG A 93 -7.88 3.92 10.71
C ARG A 93 -6.67 3.01 10.96
N PHE A 94 -6.86 2.08 11.88
CA PHE A 94 -6.02 0.88 12.02
C PHE A 94 -5.80 0.23 10.65
N ARG A 95 -4.55 0.23 10.18
CA ARG A 95 -4.11 -0.55 9.02
C ARG A 95 -3.38 -1.76 9.59
N ALA A 96 -3.99 -2.94 9.47
CA ALA A 96 -3.26 -4.18 9.71
C ALA A 96 -2.11 -4.24 8.69
N GLY A 97 -0.87 -4.43 9.15
CA GLY A 97 0.23 -4.71 8.25
C GLY A 97 -0.01 -6.07 7.58
N SER A 98 -0.04 -6.11 6.25
CA SER A 98 0.04 -7.38 5.53
C SER A 98 1.50 -7.83 5.50
N PRO A 99 1.81 -9.09 5.79
CA PRO A 99 3.16 -9.61 5.56
C PRO A 99 3.47 -9.48 4.06
N SER A 100 4.62 -8.88 3.76
CA SER A 100 5.26 -8.84 2.43
C SER A 100 6.08 -10.10 2.20
#